data_AF-A0A2E5YQ14-F1
#
_entry.id   AF-A0A2E5YQ14-F1
#
_cell.length_a   1.000
_cell.length_b   1.000
_cell.length_c   1.000
_cell.angle_alpha   90.00
_cell.angle_beta   90.00
_cell.angle_gamma   90.00
#
_symmetry.space_group_name_H-M   'P 1'
#
loop_
_entity.id
_entity.type
_entity.pdbx_description
1 polymer ?
#
loop_
_entity_poly.entity_id
_entity_poly.type
_entity_poly.pdbx_seq_one_letter_code
_entity_poly.pdbx_strand_id
1 'polypeptide(L)' 'MGEIITDKAVMRATGKTWNQWFEELEDSPSKDMGESAVQAWLTEHHTNIGGWWCQVITRRWESKRVASAAEHS' A
#
# COMPACT_ATOMS: atom_id res chain seq x y z
N MET A 1 -12.72 -14.69 6.93
CA MET A 1 -13.44 -13.59 6.24
C MET A 1 -12.56 -12.36 6.29
N GLY A 2 -11.85 -12.04 5.19
CA GLY A 2 -11.16 -10.76 5.05
C GLY A 2 -12.04 -9.87 4.21
N GLU A 3 -12.63 -8.84 4.82
CA GLU A 3 -13.44 -7.87 4.09
C GLU A 3 -12.53 -7.16 3.08
N ILE A 4 -12.85 -7.28 1.78
CA ILE A 4 -12.09 -6.59 0.74
C ILE A 4 -12.40 -5.10 0.89
N ILE A 5 -11.45 -4.34 1.43
CA ILE A 5 -11.56 -2.89 1.54
C ILE A 5 -11.66 -2.32 0.13
N THR A 6 -12.81 -1.72 -0.18
CA THR A 6 -13.06 -1.11 -1.49
C THR A 6 -12.27 0.18 -1.66
N ASP A 7 -12.06 0.58 -2.91
CA ASP A 7 -11.40 1.83 -3.26
C ASP A 7 -12.07 3.06 -2.61
N LYS A 8 -13.41 3.07 -2.57
CA LYS A 8 -14.18 4.11 -1.90
C LYS A 8 -13.88 4.19 -0.40
N ALA A 9 -13.71 3.05 0.27
CA ALA A 9 -13.39 3.03 1.70
C ALA A 9 -11.98 3.56 1.96
N VAL A 10 -11.01 3.17 1.13
CA VAL A 10 -9.62 3.65 1.21
C VAL A 10 -9.54 5.15 0.92
N MET A 11 -10.25 5.64 -0.09
CA MET A 11 -10.30 7.07 -0.44
C MET A 11 -10.92 7.89 0.69
N ARG A 12 -11.97 7.39 1.34
CA ARG A 12 -12.63 8.10 2.44
C ARG A 12 -11.76 8.19 3.70
N ALA A 13 -10.91 7.19 3.93
CA ALA A 13 -10.09 7.10 5.13
C ALA A 13 -8.70 7.73 4.96
N THR A 14 -8.13 7.67 3.75
CA THR A 14 -6.75 8.05 3.46
C THR A 14 -6.64 9.23 2.49
N GLY A 15 -7.75 9.60 1.83
CA GLY A 15 -7.80 10.66 0.81
C GLY A 15 -7.36 10.21 -0.58
N LYS A 16 -6.85 8.99 -0.73
CA LYS A 16 -6.34 8.44 -1.99
C LYS A 16 -6.97 7.09 -2.32
N THR A 17 -7.04 6.78 -3.60
CA THR A 17 -7.50 5.49 -4.14
C THR A 17 -6.40 4.42 -4.04
N TRP A 18 -6.78 3.16 -4.17
CA TRP A 18 -5.82 2.04 -4.17
C TRP A 18 -4.77 2.20 -5.27
N ASN A 19 -5.19 2.63 -6.46
CA ASN A 19 -4.29 2.78 -7.59
C ASN A 19 -3.26 3.89 -7.32
N GLN A 20 -3.71 5.04 -6.81
CA GLN A 20 -2.82 6.14 -6.42
C GLN A 20 -1.80 5.73 -5.36
N TRP A 21 -2.22 4.93 -4.37
CA TRP A 21 -1.29 4.39 -3.37
C TRP A 21 -0.27 3.46 -4.01
N PHE A 22 -0.69 2.58 -4.92
CA PHE A 22 0.24 1.68 -5.58
C PHE A 22 1.22 2.43 -6.49
N GLU A 23 0.76 3.41 -7.25
CA GLU A 23 1.61 4.26 -8.10
C GLU A 23 2.66 5.01 -7.25
N GLU A 24 2.24 5.60 -6.13
CA GLU A 24 3.15 6.29 -5.21
C GLU A 24 4.16 5.32 -4.55
N LEU A 25 3.73 4.11 -4.22
CA LEU A 25 4.63 3.06 -3.70
C LEU A 25 5.55 2.49 -4.76
N GLU A 26 5.15 2.46 -6.03
CA GLU A 26 6.00 2.04 -7.15
C GLU A 26 7.03 3.11 -7.55
N ASP A 27 6.72 4.38 -7.31
CA ASP A 27 7.66 5.50 -7.45
C ASP A 27 8.59 5.64 -6.23
N SER A 28 8.15 5.14 -5.06
CA SER A 28 8.91 5.22 -3.81
C SER A 28 10.26 4.50 -3.90
N PRO A 29 11.34 5.09 -3.36
CA PRO A 29 12.63 4.43 -3.23
C PRO A 29 12.59 3.25 -2.26
N SER A 30 11.58 3.19 -1.38
CA SER A 30 11.40 2.11 -0.39
C SER A 30 10.85 0.83 -0.99
N LYS A 31 10.45 0.83 -2.27
CA LYS A 31 9.79 -0.31 -2.92
C LYS A 31 10.64 -1.58 -3.01
N ASP A 32 11.96 -1.44 -3.00
CA ASP A 32 12.93 -2.54 -3.07
C ASP A 32 13.54 -2.84 -1.69
N MET A 33 13.15 -2.08 -0.66
CA MET A 33 13.67 -2.18 0.71
C MET A 33 12.77 -3.05 1.62
N GLY A 34 11.63 -3.51 1.12
CA GLY A 34 10.70 -4.42 1.80
C GLY A 34 9.61 -3.73 2.63
N GLU A 35 8.71 -4.54 3.21
CA GLU A 35 7.49 -4.09 3.86
C GLU A 35 7.71 -3.07 4.99
N SER A 36 8.76 -3.26 5.80
CA SER A 36 9.09 -2.37 6.93
C SER A 36 9.51 -0.98 6.46
N ALA A 37 10.28 -0.90 5.38
CA ALA A 37 10.73 0.37 4.82
C ALA A 37 9.55 1.14 4.20
N VAL A 38 8.65 0.43 3.52
CA VAL A 38 7.42 1.03 2.97
C VAL A 38 6.52 1.57 4.08
N GLN A 39 6.33 0.83 5.19
CA GLN A 39 5.54 1.32 6.33
C GLN A 39 6.17 2.53 7.00
N ALA A 40 7.49 2.53 7.18
CA ALA A 40 8.22 3.68 7.72
C ALA A 40 8.04 4.89 6.81
N TRP A 41 8.27 4.73 5.51
CA TRP A 41 8.09 5.78 4.51
C TRP A 41 6.65 6.33 4.53
N LEU A 42 5.64 5.47 4.56
CA LEU A 42 4.23 5.90 4.63
C LEU A 42 3.94 6.70 5.91
N THR A 43 4.49 6.27 7.04
CA THR A 43 4.30 6.94 8.34
C THR A 43 5.02 8.29 8.38
N GLU A 44 6.19 8.41 7.77
CA GLU A 44 7.00 9.63 7.71
C GLU A 44 6.44 10.64 6.69
N HIS A 45 6.06 10.19 5.50
CA HIS A 45 5.52 11.05 4.43
C HIS A 45 4.06 11.43 4.61
N HIS A 46 3.28 10.62 5.34
CA HIS A 46 1.85 10.86 5.52
C HIS A 46 1.46 10.80 6.99
N THR A 47 1.33 11.98 7.59
CA THR A 47 0.85 12.14 8.97
C THR A 47 -0.64 11.86 9.12
N ASN A 48 -1.39 11.79 8.03
CA ASN A 48 -2.86 11.69 8.01
C ASN A 48 -3.37 10.25 7.91
N ILE A 49 -2.49 9.26 7.69
CA ILE A 49 -2.85 7.84 7.71
C ILE A 49 -2.41 7.23 9.03
N GLY A 50 -3.37 6.64 9.75
CA GLY A 50 -3.08 5.90 10.97
C GLY A 50 -2.24 4.65 10.65
N GLY A 51 -1.38 4.23 11.59
CA GLY A 51 -0.45 3.11 11.38
C GLY A 51 -1.11 1.79 10.94
N TRP A 52 -2.39 1.58 11.26
CA TRP A 52 -3.16 0.46 10.72
C TRP A 52 -3.33 0.53 9.20
N TRP A 53 -3.66 1.71 8.65
CA TRP A 53 -3.77 1.91 7.21
C TRP A 53 -2.44 1.69 6.49
N CYS A 54 -1.33 2.12 7.09
CA CYS A 54 0.01 1.85 6.53
C CYS A 54 0.23 0.34 6.34
N GLN A 55 -0.07 -0.48 7.35
CA GLN A 55 0.07 -1.94 7.26
C GLN A 55 -0.82 -2.56 6.18
N VAL A 56 -2.08 -2.13 6.11
CA VAL A 56 -3.05 -2.62 5.12
C VAL A 56 -2.58 -2.28 3.71
N ILE A 57 -2.15 -1.04 3.49
CA ILE A 57 -1.69 -0.55 2.19
C ILE A 57 -0.46 -1.35 1.73
N THR A 58 0.55 -1.48 2.61
CA THR A 58 1.76 -2.25 2.31
C THR A 58 1.44 -3.70 1.95
N ARG A 59 0.65 -4.41 2.77
CA ARG A 59 0.30 -5.81 2.51
C ARG A 59 -0.45 -6.01 1.20
N ARG A 60 -1.36 -5.09 0.87
CA ARG A 60 -2.16 -5.17 -0.36
C ARG A 60 -1.30 -4.91 -1.60
N TRP A 61 -0.39 -3.94 -1.52
CA TRP A 61 0.58 -3.64 -2.56
C TRP A 61 1.55 -4.81 -2.81
N GLU A 62 2.12 -5.37 -1.74
CA GLU A 62 2.99 -6.57 -1.81
C GLU A 62 2.26 -7.75 -2.45
N SER A 63 1.03 -8.03 -2.02
CA SER A 63 0.22 -9.12 -2.61
C SER A 63 -0.01 -8.93 -4.11
N LYS A 64 -0.20 -7.68 -4.57
CA LYS A 64 -0.35 -7.37 -6.01
C LYS A 64 0.96 -7.62 -6.76
N ARG A 65 2.12 -7.25 -6.19
CA ARG A 65 3.43 -7.50 -6.79
C ARG A 65 3.74 -8.99 -6.88
N VAL A 66 3.47 -9.75 -5.82
CA VAL A 66 3.66 -11.20 -5.80
C VAL A 66 2.74 -11.88 -6.81
N ALA A 67 1.47 -11.47 -6.91
CA ALA A 67 0.54 -11.98 -7.92
C ALA A 67 1.05 -11.71 -9.34
N SER A 68 1.50 -10.49 -9.63
CA SER A 68 2.07 -10.12 -10.93
C SER A 68 3.36 -10.88 -11.25
N ALA A 69 4.20 -11.19 -10.26
CA ALA A 69 5.41 -11.99 -10.45
C ALA A 69 5.09 -13.48 -10.70
N ALA A 70 4.04 -14.00 -10.06
CA ALA A 70 3.59 -15.39 -10.23
C ALA A 70 3.00 -15.65 -11.63
N GLU A 71 2.43 -14.64 -12.29
CA GLU A 71 1.89 -14.75 -13.66
C GLU A 71 2.99 -14.82 -14.74
N HIS A 72 4.23 -14.47 -14.40
CA HIS A 72 5.39 -14.48 -15.30
C HIS A 72 6.38 -15.64 -15.02
N SER A 73 6.01 -16.60 -14.17
CA SER A 73 6.84 -17.76 -13.78
C SER A 73 6.45 -19.06 -14.48
#